data_AF-A0A6A5Y2J3-F1
#
_entry.id   AF-A0A6A5Y2J3-F1
#
_cell.length_a   1.000
_cell.length_b   1.000
_cell.length_c   1.000
_cell.angle_alpha   90.00
_cell.angle_beta   90.00
_cell.angle_gamma   90.00
#
_symmetry.space_group_name_H-M   'P 1'
#
loop_
_entity.id
_entity.type
_entity.pdbx_description
1 polymer ?
#
loop_
_entity_poly.entity_id
_entity_poly.type
_entity_poly.pdbx_seq_one_letter_code
_entity_poly.pdbx_strand_id
1 'polypeptide(L)'
;MDPATQTHCVLLLDLPPSALGGIDLLSFTTTPRFRGVKNLPPGLHFVFASSDMSLSVRHGAWFYVSPGGGAPQVFIKKWSPATEELVDETSQTSVMRWKANLGQIWKDALTPYRQTVPSGTSEEDDAAEESADWSSLTSRINATLLSRICGLNPDHWSLSSSSSAAQDLERIPGLDSSNSIINPEKELKFLPIDLKRTWREGATGRERTDAAQDRSWALGELVDHHCQGSNLRMREFEILGELQFCFLMVLTLNNSSCLEQWKRLLGLLLTSRQAIRERSQLYLQLLKTLSLQLTHCASMEASMFDMHEAGGGFLKPLLRRFKKNLDEFDGKWKSDIEEEFEELQEFLQQEFNWELDDSYVKRGMLELEDGERVEMDMNGADEDDETGEYAPTVVELSASQMKELRRSDVRQGGGARAAEEDEEDADLDDMDTRY
;
A
#
# COMPACT_ATOMS: atom_id res chain seq x y z
N MET A 1 -36.00 16.05 22.72
CA MET A 1 -34.62 16.35 22.33
C MET A 1 -34.73 17.55 21.45
N ASP A 2 -34.01 18.60 21.79
CA ASP A 2 -33.91 19.76 20.93
C ASP A 2 -33.23 19.32 19.61
N PRO A 3 -33.82 19.54 18.42
CA PRO A 3 -33.14 19.31 17.15
C PRO A 3 -31.76 19.99 17.08
N ALA A 4 -31.52 21.04 17.87
CA ALA A 4 -30.25 21.74 17.99
C ALA A 4 -29.09 20.88 18.54
N THR A 5 -29.35 19.70 19.13
CA THR A 5 -28.29 18.80 19.64
C THR A 5 -27.88 17.70 18.67
N GLN A 6 -28.53 17.59 17.51
CA GLN A 6 -28.16 16.60 16.49
C GLN A 6 -27.01 17.14 15.63
N THR A 7 -26.01 16.30 15.41
CA THR A 7 -24.80 16.58 14.62
C THR A 7 -24.66 15.50 13.54
N HIS A 8 -23.54 15.48 12.81
CA HIS A 8 -23.30 14.51 11.75
C HIS A 8 -23.30 13.06 12.28
N CYS A 9 -23.89 12.14 11.52
CA CYS A 9 -23.96 10.73 11.89
C CYS A 9 -23.95 9.81 10.67
N VAL A 10 -23.53 8.56 10.90
CA VAL A 10 -23.66 7.46 9.94
C VAL A 10 -24.55 6.39 10.54
N LEU A 11 -25.58 5.99 9.80
CA LEU A 11 -26.40 4.83 10.12
C LEU A 11 -25.78 3.59 9.50
N LEU A 12 -25.68 2.52 10.29
CA LEU A 12 -25.27 1.18 9.89
C LEU A 12 -26.44 0.25 10.16
N LEU A 13 -27.15 -0.10 9.10
CA LEU A 13 -28.47 -0.74 9.16
C LEU A 13 -28.43 -2.19 8.72
N ASP A 14 -29.40 -2.96 9.19
CA ASP A 14 -29.65 -4.36 8.82
C ASP A 14 -28.45 -5.30 8.99
N LEU A 15 -27.46 -4.91 9.81
CA LEU A 15 -26.31 -5.74 10.14
C LEU A 15 -26.74 -7.10 10.74
N PRO A 16 -26.05 -8.20 10.41
CA PRO A 16 -26.30 -9.50 11.00
C PRO A 16 -26.16 -9.50 12.54
N PRO A 17 -26.82 -10.42 13.27
CA PRO A 17 -26.63 -10.56 14.70
C PRO A 17 -25.17 -10.87 15.04
N SER A 18 -24.59 -10.13 15.99
CA SER A 18 -23.18 -10.27 16.38
C SER A 18 -22.17 -10.00 15.26
N ALA A 19 -22.56 -9.21 14.25
CA ALA A 19 -21.66 -8.73 13.21
C ALA A 19 -20.50 -7.93 13.79
N LEU A 20 -19.34 -8.01 13.13
CA LEU A 20 -18.27 -7.02 13.31
C LEU A 20 -18.74 -5.69 12.71
N GLY A 21 -18.64 -4.62 13.48
CA GLY A 21 -18.81 -3.25 13.01
C GLY A 21 -17.59 -2.42 13.37
N GLY A 22 -17.28 -1.44 12.54
CA GLY A 22 -16.15 -0.56 12.80
C GLY A 22 -16.32 0.82 12.20
N ILE A 23 -15.63 1.77 12.83
CA ILE A 23 -15.47 3.13 12.35
C ILE A 23 -14.02 3.55 12.55
N ASP A 24 -13.39 3.97 11.47
CA ASP A 24 -11.99 4.34 11.34
C ASP A 24 -11.07 3.21 11.81
N LEU A 25 -10.35 3.36 12.91
CA LEU A 25 -9.50 2.30 13.48
C LEU A 25 -10.21 1.47 14.57
N LEU A 26 -11.41 1.87 14.98
CA LEU A 26 -12.16 1.18 16.04
C LEU A 26 -13.02 0.07 15.45
N SER A 27 -12.89 -1.13 16.01
CA SER A 27 -13.72 -2.29 15.69
C SER A 27 -14.42 -2.83 16.95
N PHE A 28 -15.67 -3.27 16.81
CA PHE A 28 -16.48 -3.77 17.92
C PHE A 28 -17.51 -4.81 17.44
N THR A 29 -17.97 -5.67 18.34
CA THR A 29 -19.14 -6.52 18.08
C THR A 29 -20.41 -5.69 18.18
N THR A 30 -21.23 -5.72 17.15
CA THR A 30 -22.48 -4.98 17.10
C THR A 30 -23.56 -5.66 17.95
N THR A 31 -24.46 -4.85 18.52
CA THR A 31 -25.63 -5.37 19.25
C THR A 31 -26.89 -5.22 18.40
N PRO A 32 -27.96 -6.01 18.64
CA PRO A 32 -29.20 -5.88 17.87
C PRO A 32 -29.86 -4.50 17.92
N ARG A 33 -29.53 -3.67 18.93
CA ARG A 33 -30.02 -2.29 19.06
C ARG A 33 -29.14 -1.27 18.35
N PHE A 34 -27.90 -1.61 18.03
CA PHE A 34 -26.97 -0.71 17.36
C PHE A 34 -27.49 -0.36 15.96
N ARG A 35 -27.48 0.94 15.63
CA ARG A 35 -27.90 1.46 14.33
C ARG A 35 -26.91 2.45 13.72
N GLY A 36 -25.75 2.67 14.33
CA GLY A 36 -24.73 3.55 13.78
C GLY A 36 -24.04 4.45 14.80
N VAL A 37 -23.34 5.45 14.28
CA VAL A 37 -22.45 6.34 15.04
C VAL A 37 -22.86 7.80 14.85
N LYS A 38 -22.94 8.56 15.95
CA LYS A 38 -23.31 9.99 15.99
C LYS A 38 -22.13 10.85 16.46
N ASN A 39 -22.24 12.18 16.35
CA ASN A 39 -21.20 13.12 16.76
C ASN A 39 -19.91 12.99 15.93
N LEU A 40 -20.05 12.71 14.64
CA LEU A 40 -18.91 12.65 13.73
C LEU A 40 -18.31 14.04 13.51
N PRO A 41 -16.99 14.22 13.70
CA PRO A 41 -16.32 15.46 13.37
C PRO A 41 -16.25 15.65 11.84
N PRO A 42 -16.00 16.89 11.36
CA PRO A 42 -15.67 17.11 9.95
C PRO A 42 -14.39 16.37 9.54
N GLY A 43 -14.39 15.79 8.34
CA GLY A 43 -13.26 15.00 7.84
C GLY A 43 -13.69 13.76 7.08
N LEU A 44 -12.70 13.00 6.62
CA LEU A 44 -12.92 11.67 6.06
C LEU A 44 -13.12 10.66 7.18
N HIS A 45 -14.06 9.76 6.97
CA HIS A 45 -14.27 8.61 7.85
C HIS A 45 -14.44 7.35 7.02
N PHE A 46 -14.11 6.23 7.64
CA PHE A 46 -14.28 4.91 7.07
C PHE A 46 -15.16 4.08 7.99
N VAL A 47 -16.21 3.46 7.46
CA VAL A 47 -16.97 2.46 8.21
C VAL A 47 -16.87 1.13 7.52
N PHE A 48 -16.81 0.08 8.30
CA PHE A 48 -16.72 -1.28 7.81
C PHE A 48 -17.55 -2.22 8.67
N ALA A 49 -17.97 -3.32 8.06
CA ALA A 49 -18.72 -4.36 8.72
C ALA A 49 -18.39 -5.73 8.11
N SER A 50 -18.65 -6.78 8.88
CA SER A 50 -18.66 -8.15 8.38
C SER A 50 -19.72 -8.97 9.11
N SER A 51 -20.11 -10.10 8.53
CA SER A 51 -21.15 -10.97 9.08
C SER A 51 -20.83 -11.47 10.49
N ASP A 52 -19.54 -11.64 10.80
CA ASP A 52 -19.04 -12.04 12.11
C ASP A 52 -17.65 -11.46 12.38
N MET A 53 -17.06 -11.82 13.52
CA MET A 53 -15.71 -11.39 13.94
C MET A 53 -14.58 -12.29 13.42
N SER A 54 -14.91 -13.34 12.66
CA SER A 54 -13.96 -14.35 12.20
C SER A 54 -13.32 -13.97 10.86
N LEU A 55 -12.89 -14.97 10.07
CA LEU A 55 -12.24 -14.83 8.76
C LEU A 55 -13.23 -14.43 7.64
N SER A 56 -14.33 -13.76 7.99
CA SER A 56 -15.35 -13.31 7.03
C SER A 56 -14.87 -12.07 6.27
N VAL A 57 -15.35 -11.94 5.02
CA VAL A 57 -15.02 -10.79 4.17
C VAL A 57 -15.56 -9.53 4.83
N ARG A 58 -14.68 -8.55 5.04
CA ARG A 58 -15.07 -7.24 5.57
C ARG A 58 -15.43 -6.34 4.40
N HIS A 59 -16.55 -5.63 4.51
CA HIS A 59 -16.99 -4.63 3.55
C HIS A 59 -16.98 -3.27 4.20
N GLY A 60 -16.36 -2.28 3.55
CA GLY A 60 -16.31 -0.92 4.06
C GLY A 60 -16.57 0.12 2.99
N ALA A 61 -16.83 1.34 3.44
CA ALA A 61 -17.04 2.48 2.57
C ALA A 61 -16.57 3.78 3.23
N TRP A 62 -15.79 4.55 2.48
CA TRP A 62 -15.41 5.91 2.86
C TRP A 62 -16.56 6.88 2.65
N PHE A 63 -16.58 7.93 3.46
CA PHE A 63 -17.49 9.07 3.31
C PHE A 63 -16.87 10.35 3.89
N TYR A 64 -17.35 11.51 3.45
CA TYR A 64 -16.78 12.80 3.85
C TYR A 64 -17.79 13.66 4.60
N VAL A 65 -17.49 13.94 5.87
CA VAL A 65 -18.24 14.90 6.67
C VAL A 65 -17.72 16.30 6.34
N SER A 66 -18.57 17.11 5.71
CA SER A 66 -18.21 18.46 5.29
C SER A 66 -18.18 19.41 6.48
N PRO A 67 -17.16 20.30 6.58
CA PRO A 67 -17.13 21.32 7.62
C PRO A 67 -18.24 22.36 7.39
N GLY A 68 -18.97 22.73 8.44
CA GLY A 68 -19.92 23.86 8.39
C GLY A 68 -21.07 23.76 9.39
N GLY A 69 -21.74 24.89 9.64
CA GLY A 69 -22.93 24.98 10.51
C GLY A 69 -24.26 24.68 9.81
N GLY A 70 -24.22 23.90 8.73
CA GLY A 70 -25.41 23.51 7.97
C GLY A 70 -26.26 22.48 8.72
N ALA A 71 -27.31 21.98 8.05
CA ALA A 71 -28.09 20.88 8.59
C ALA A 71 -27.18 19.63 8.79
N PRO A 72 -27.41 18.82 9.85
CA PRO A 72 -26.65 17.61 10.09
C PRO A 72 -26.61 16.68 8.88
N GLN A 73 -25.41 16.22 8.52
CA GLN A 73 -25.25 15.22 7.46
C GLN A 73 -25.55 13.83 8.03
N VAL A 74 -26.38 13.08 7.32
CA VAL A 74 -26.81 11.73 7.70
C VAL A 74 -26.46 10.78 6.56
N PHE A 75 -25.42 9.97 6.78
CA PHE A 75 -24.99 8.91 5.87
C PHE A 75 -25.74 7.63 6.23
N ILE A 76 -26.20 6.86 5.25
CA ILE A 76 -27.01 5.65 5.52
C ILE A 76 -26.44 4.50 4.73
N LYS A 77 -25.78 3.58 5.44
CA LYS A 77 -25.24 2.36 4.88
C LYS A 77 -25.98 1.17 5.46
N LYS A 78 -26.23 0.18 4.62
CA LYS A 78 -27.09 -0.95 4.94
C LYS A 78 -26.42 -2.25 4.52
N TRP A 79 -26.52 -3.27 5.37
CA TRP A 79 -26.14 -4.61 4.98
C TRP A 79 -27.19 -5.23 4.06
N SER A 80 -26.75 -5.78 2.94
CA SER A 80 -27.56 -6.53 1.99
C SER A 80 -27.43 -8.02 2.28
N PRO A 81 -28.46 -8.71 2.81
CA PRO A 81 -28.39 -10.15 3.04
C PRO A 81 -28.31 -10.97 1.74
N ALA A 82 -28.70 -10.37 0.61
CA ALA A 82 -28.69 -11.06 -0.68
C ALA A 82 -27.29 -11.13 -1.30
N THR A 83 -26.46 -10.11 -1.05
CA THR A 83 -25.08 -10.03 -1.57
C THR A 83 -24.03 -10.16 -0.47
N GLU A 84 -24.43 -10.14 0.80
CA GLU A 84 -23.55 -10.08 1.97
C GLU A 84 -22.59 -8.88 1.96
N GLU A 85 -23.09 -7.74 1.48
CA GLU A 85 -22.29 -6.53 1.32
C GLU A 85 -22.85 -5.35 2.14
N LEU A 86 -21.97 -4.44 2.53
CA LEU A 86 -22.35 -3.12 3.03
C LEU A 86 -22.57 -2.16 1.85
N VAL A 87 -23.83 -1.82 1.58
CA VAL A 87 -24.25 -1.00 0.44
C VAL A 87 -24.80 0.37 0.86
N ASP A 88 -24.88 1.30 -0.07
CA ASP A 88 -25.50 2.60 0.14
C ASP A 88 -27.03 2.53 0.09
N GLU A 89 -27.73 3.25 0.97
CA GLU A 89 -29.19 3.37 0.88
C GLU A 89 -29.58 4.48 -0.10
N THR A 90 -29.87 4.09 -1.34
CA THR A 90 -30.21 5.00 -2.44
C THR A 90 -31.71 5.27 -2.60
N SER A 91 -32.57 4.51 -1.92
CA SER A 91 -34.02 4.71 -2.00
C SER A 91 -34.42 5.99 -1.28
N GLN A 92 -34.86 7.00 -2.04
CA GLN A 92 -35.26 8.29 -1.48
C GLN A 92 -36.34 8.16 -0.39
N THR A 93 -37.29 7.24 -0.57
CA THR A 93 -38.34 6.97 0.41
C THR A 93 -37.76 6.40 1.72
N SER A 94 -36.83 5.45 1.62
CA SER A 94 -36.13 4.90 2.78
C SER A 94 -35.29 5.97 3.49
N VAL A 95 -34.52 6.75 2.74
CA VAL A 95 -33.69 7.84 3.27
C VAL A 95 -34.55 8.87 4.01
N MET A 96 -35.67 9.31 3.44
CA MET A 96 -36.58 10.24 4.10
C MET A 96 -37.18 9.65 5.38
N ARG A 97 -37.56 8.36 5.35
CA ARG A 97 -38.09 7.66 6.54
C ARG A 97 -37.04 7.62 7.66
N TRP A 98 -35.80 7.28 7.36
CA TRP A 98 -34.74 7.23 8.36
C TRP A 98 -34.43 8.61 8.93
N LYS A 99 -34.35 9.65 8.07
CA LYS A 99 -34.16 11.04 8.49
C LYS A 99 -35.32 11.54 9.37
N ALA A 100 -36.57 11.22 9.02
CA ALA A 100 -37.74 11.61 9.80
C ALA A 100 -37.78 10.95 11.20
N ASN A 101 -37.26 9.73 11.33
CA ASN A 101 -37.21 8.98 12.59
C ASN A 101 -35.89 9.16 13.36
N LEU A 102 -34.97 9.98 12.85
CA LEU A 102 -33.61 10.11 13.40
C LEU A 102 -33.63 10.50 14.88
N GLY A 103 -34.57 11.33 15.33
CA GLY A 103 -34.64 11.77 16.72
C GLY A 103 -34.83 10.65 17.76
N GLN A 104 -35.52 9.56 17.39
CA GLN A 104 -35.65 8.38 18.26
C GLN A 104 -34.38 7.53 18.19
N ILE A 105 -33.90 7.24 16.97
CA ILE A 105 -32.70 6.43 16.72
C ILE A 105 -31.47 7.04 17.39
N TRP A 106 -31.34 8.37 17.33
CA TRP A 106 -30.25 9.14 17.92
C TRP A 106 -30.09 8.90 19.42
N LYS A 107 -31.21 8.75 20.13
CA LYS A 107 -31.21 8.52 21.59
C LYS A 107 -30.90 7.08 21.94
N ASP A 108 -31.57 6.16 21.23
CA ASP A 108 -31.70 4.78 21.72
C ASP A 108 -30.70 3.82 21.05
N ALA A 109 -30.15 4.20 19.89
CA ALA A 109 -29.49 3.26 18.99
C ALA A 109 -28.18 3.76 18.34
N LEU A 110 -27.83 5.05 18.48
CA LEU A 110 -26.56 5.59 17.99
C LEU A 110 -25.52 5.73 19.11
N THR A 111 -24.35 5.17 18.86
CA THR A 111 -23.19 5.32 19.74
C THR A 111 -22.45 6.61 19.39
N PRO A 112 -22.02 7.43 20.37
CA PRO A 112 -21.16 8.57 20.08
C PRO A 112 -19.83 8.15 19.47
N TYR A 113 -19.36 8.91 18.48
CA TYR A 113 -18.02 8.80 17.94
C TYR A 113 -17.02 9.16 19.03
N ARG A 114 -16.13 8.21 19.35
CA ARG A 114 -14.96 8.40 20.23
C ARG A 114 -15.26 9.23 21.49
N GLN A 115 -16.30 8.88 22.26
CA GLN A 115 -16.50 9.44 23.60
C GLN A 115 -15.83 8.53 24.63
N THR A 116 -14.86 9.08 25.37
CA THR A 116 -14.34 8.49 26.60
C THR A 116 -15.46 8.42 27.64
N VAL A 117 -15.62 7.27 28.28
CA VAL A 117 -16.41 7.17 29.51
C VAL A 117 -15.47 7.57 30.65
N PRO A 118 -15.78 8.56 31.48
CA PRO A 118 -15.06 8.75 32.73
C PRO A 118 -15.35 7.53 33.59
N SER A 119 -14.38 6.64 33.74
CA SER A 119 -14.40 5.68 34.82
C SER A 119 -14.09 6.46 36.10
N GLY A 120 -15.10 6.76 36.93
CA GLY A 120 -14.82 7.14 38.32
C GLY A 120 -13.97 6.04 38.97
N THR A 121 -12.99 6.32 39.80
CA THR A 121 -12.87 7.37 40.81
C THR A 121 -11.40 7.76 41.00
N SER A 122 -10.96 8.91 40.49
CA SER A 122 -9.84 9.71 41.01
C SER A 122 -9.87 11.06 40.29
N GLU A 123 -9.94 12.15 41.04
CA GLU A 123 -9.70 13.49 40.52
C GLU A 123 -8.18 13.60 40.33
N GLU A 124 -7.75 14.07 39.15
CA GLU A 124 -6.33 14.24 38.71
C GLU A 124 -5.66 13.12 37.89
N ASP A 125 -6.38 12.46 36.97
CA ASP A 125 -5.71 11.70 35.88
C ASP A 125 -6.21 12.17 34.50
N ASP A 126 -5.28 12.65 33.68
CA ASP A 126 -5.51 13.15 32.32
C ASP A 126 -6.17 12.07 31.45
N ALA A 127 -7.37 12.36 30.96
CA ALA A 127 -8.06 11.53 29.98
C ALA A 127 -7.28 11.54 28.66
N ALA A 128 -6.42 10.54 28.43
CA ALA A 128 -5.73 10.39 27.16
C ALA A 128 -6.72 9.96 26.06
N GLU A 129 -6.73 10.75 24.99
CA GLU A 129 -7.34 10.43 23.70
C GLU A 129 -6.82 9.07 23.21
N GLU A 130 -7.71 8.12 22.86
CA GLU A 130 -7.26 6.76 22.45
C GLU A 130 -6.39 6.80 21.18
N SER A 131 -6.51 7.87 20.38
CA SER A 131 -5.48 8.42 19.46
C SER A 131 -6.14 9.48 18.55
N ALA A 132 -5.52 10.68 18.46
CA ALA A 132 -5.90 11.75 17.52
C ALA A 132 -5.48 11.46 16.06
N ASP A 133 -4.82 10.32 15.84
CA ASP A 133 -3.96 10.10 14.69
C ASP A 133 -4.73 9.88 13.40
N TRP A 134 -6.04 9.59 13.48
CA TRP A 134 -6.87 9.42 12.29
C TRP A 134 -6.80 10.62 11.34
N SER A 135 -6.76 11.84 11.90
CA SER A 135 -6.64 13.06 11.10
C SER A 135 -5.29 13.11 10.36
N SER A 136 -4.22 12.65 10.99
CA SER A 136 -2.87 12.55 10.42
C SER A 136 -2.77 11.41 9.40
N LEU A 137 -3.32 10.24 9.70
CA LEU A 137 -3.35 9.04 8.83
C LEU A 137 -4.20 9.23 7.57
N THR A 138 -5.13 10.19 7.57
CA THR A 138 -5.98 10.50 6.42
C THR A 138 -5.64 11.85 5.77
N SER A 139 -4.59 12.53 6.24
CA SER A 139 -4.25 13.92 5.87
C SER A 139 -3.97 14.14 4.38
N ARG A 140 -3.60 13.09 3.63
CA ARG A 140 -3.34 13.13 2.18
C ARG A 140 -4.39 12.38 1.35
N ILE A 141 -5.35 11.72 1.99
CA ILE A 141 -6.47 11.08 1.31
C ILE A 141 -7.49 12.16 0.91
N ASN A 142 -7.99 12.10 -0.33
CA ASN A 142 -9.01 13.03 -0.82
C ASN A 142 -10.03 12.34 -1.74
N ALA A 143 -11.13 13.02 -2.04
CA ALA A 143 -12.22 12.49 -2.83
C ALA A 143 -11.81 12.08 -4.26
N THR A 144 -10.85 12.77 -4.88
CA THR A 144 -10.33 12.42 -6.22
C THR A 144 -9.58 11.10 -6.17
N LEU A 145 -8.72 10.91 -5.16
CA LEU A 145 -8.01 9.66 -4.92
C LEU A 145 -8.98 8.51 -4.67
N LEU A 146 -9.95 8.69 -3.78
CA LEU A 146 -10.96 7.68 -3.49
C LEU A 146 -11.80 7.32 -4.72
N SER A 147 -12.16 8.33 -5.53
CA SER A 147 -12.92 8.12 -6.76
C SER A 147 -12.12 7.42 -7.84
N ARG A 148 -10.80 7.65 -7.90
CA ARG A 148 -9.90 6.92 -8.79
C ARG A 148 -9.86 5.45 -8.35
N ILE A 149 -9.44 5.18 -7.12
CA ILE A 149 -9.17 3.82 -6.63
C ILE A 149 -10.46 2.99 -6.54
N CYS A 150 -11.50 3.54 -5.91
CA CYS A 150 -12.75 2.84 -5.61
C CYS A 150 -13.90 3.23 -6.55
N GLY A 151 -13.66 3.93 -7.66
CA GLY A 151 -14.73 4.40 -8.55
C GLY A 151 -15.56 5.57 -8.00
N LEU A 152 -16.27 6.26 -8.90
CA LEU A 152 -16.95 7.52 -8.63
C LEU A 152 -18.29 7.33 -7.88
N ASN A 153 -18.21 7.09 -6.56
CA ASN A 153 -19.37 7.01 -5.66
C ASN A 153 -19.14 7.92 -4.44
N PRO A 154 -19.35 9.24 -4.58
CA PRO A 154 -19.19 10.17 -3.46
C PRO A 154 -19.98 9.73 -2.23
N ASP A 155 -19.35 9.80 -1.06
CA ASP A 155 -19.89 9.35 0.24
C ASP A 155 -20.17 7.84 0.39
N HIS A 156 -19.81 7.06 -0.64
CA HIS A 156 -19.85 5.61 -0.62
C HIS A 156 -18.73 5.00 -1.48
N TRP A 157 -17.48 5.41 -1.26
CA TRP A 157 -16.34 4.76 -1.91
C TRP A 157 -16.09 3.40 -1.24
N SER A 158 -16.80 2.39 -1.74
CA SER A 158 -16.82 1.04 -1.19
C SER A 158 -15.65 0.19 -1.63
N LEU A 159 -15.28 -0.78 -0.79
CA LEU A 159 -14.35 -1.86 -1.09
C LEU A 159 -14.50 -2.97 -0.04
N SER A 160 -13.92 -4.13 -0.30
CA SER A 160 -13.96 -5.32 0.55
C SER A 160 -12.55 -5.85 0.85
N SER A 161 -12.44 -6.83 1.75
CA SER A 161 -11.21 -7.63 1.94
C SER A 161 -10.72 -8.27 0.64
N SER A 162 -11.64 -8.58 -0.27
CA SER A 162 -11.40 -9.32 -1.50
C SER A 162 -11.23 -8.43 -2.74
N SER A 163 -11.47 -7.12 -2.62
CA SER A 163 -11.22 -6.15 -3.70
C SER A 163 -9.74 -6.16 -4.08
N SER A 164 -9.42 -6.18 -5.37
CA SER A 164 -8.04 -6.35 -5.85
C SER A 164 -7.75 -5.53 -7.09
N ALA A 165 -6.49 -5.17 -7.31
CA ALA A 165 -6.02 -4.56 -8.54
C ALA A 165 -5.63 -5.63 -9.57
N ALA A 166 -5.87 -5.39 -10.86
CA ALA A 166 -5.51 -6.34 -11.91
C ALA A 166 -4.01 -6.69 -11.94
N GLN A 167 -3.14 -5.74 -11.56
CA GLN A 167 -1.70 -5.95 -11.48
C GLN A 167 -1.25 -6.94 -10.39
N ASP A 168 -2.15 -7.32 -9.47
CA ASP A 168 -1.85 -8.19 -8.33
C ASP A 168 -2.28 -9.65 -8.53
N LEU A 169 -2.99 -9.96 -9.62
CA LEU A 169 -3.54 -11.29 -9.90
C LEU A 169 -2.45 -12.38 -9.95
N GLU A 170 -1.26 -12.06 -10.47
CA GLU A 170 -0.14 -13.01 -10.55
C GLU A 170 0.68 -13.11 -9.26
N ARG A 171 0.56 -12.12 -8.38
CA ARG A 171 1.40 -12.00 -7.18
C ARG A 171 0.74 -12.54 -5.93
N ILE A 172 -0.59 -12.47 -5.85
CA ILE A 172 -1.34 -12.93 -4.69
C ILE A 172 -1.92 -14.31 -5.00
N PRO A 173 -1.52 -15.37 -4.26
CA PRO A 173 -2.04 -16.72 -4.48
C PRO A 173 -3.56 -16.78 -4.32
N GLY A 174 -4.26 -17.41 -5.26
CA GLY A 174 -5.72 -17.60 -5.23
C GLY A 174 -6.54 -16.46 -5.88
N LEU A 175 -5.89 -15.39 -6.33
CA LEU A 175 -6.50 -14.35 -7.18
C LEU A 175 -6.46 -14.77 -8.66
N ASP A 176 -7.17 -15.85 -9.00
CA ASP A 176 -7.23 -16.34 -10.38
C ASP A 176 -8.17 -15.47 -11.23
N SER A 177 -7.79 -15.19 -12.49
CA SER A 177 -8.65 -14.42 -13.41
C SER A 177 -10.03 -15.05 -13.63
N SER A 178 -10.16 -16.37 -13.41
CA SER A 178 -11.42 -17.11 -13.44
C SER A 178 -12.36 -16.75 -12.28
N ASN A 179 -11.84 -16.42 -11.09
CA ASN A 179 -12.64 -16.00 -9.94
C ASN A 179 -13.31 -14.64 -10.19
N SER A 180 -12.61 -13.73 -10.88
CA SER A 180 -13.15 -12.43 -11.29
C SER A 180 -14.32 -12.53 -12.28
N ILE A 181 -14.38 -13.59 -13.09
CA ILE A 181 -15.48 -13.82 -14.05
C ILE A 181 -16.75 -14.32 -13.34
N ILE A 182 -16.60 -15.08 -12.26
CA ILE A 182 -17.71 -15.72 -11.52
C ILE A 182 -18.28 -14.77 -10.46
N ASN A 183 -17.42 -14.03 -9.76
CA ASN A 183 -17.77 -12.96 -8.83
C ASN A 183 -16.99 -11.70 -9.23
N PRO A 184 -17.57 -10.79 -10.02
CA PRO A 184 -16.92 -9.55 -10.40
C PRO A 184 -16.78 -8.66 -9.17
N GLU A 185 -15.68 -8.85 -8.45
CA GLU A 185 -15.26 -7.99 -7.36
C GLU A 185 -14.75 -6.66 -7.89
N LYS A 186 -14.80 -5.66 -7.02
CA LYS A 186 -14.44 -4.30 -7.39
C LYS A 186 -12.94 -4.17 -7.62
N GLU A 187 -12.56 -3.84 -8.85
CA GLU A 187 -11.17 -3.58 -9.21
C GLU A 187 -10.67 -2.30 -8.53
N LEU A 188 -9.53 -2.38 -7.83
CA LEU A 188 -8.85 -1.25 -7.23
C LEU A 188 -7.88 -0.61 -8.24
N LYS A 189 -8.11 0.66 -8.59
CA LYS A 189 -7.32 1.37 -9.60
C LYS A 189 -6.18 2.18 -8.98
N PHE A 190 -5.17 1.46 -8.49
CA PHE A 190 -3.96 2.05 -7.90
C PHE A 190 -3.08 2.80 -8.91
N LEU A 191 -2.12 3.55 -8.38
CA LEU A 191 -1.03 4.11 -9.18
C LEU A 191 -0.21 2.95 -9.77
N PRO A 192 0.05 2.95 -11.09
CA PRO A 192 0.72 1.84 -11.74
C PRO A 192 2.22 1.88 -11.43
N ILE A 193 2.71 0.89 -10.66
CA ILE A 193 4.11 0.80 -10.27
C ILE A 193 4.66 -0.57 -10.69
N ASP A 194 5.56 -0.56 -11.67
CA ASP A 194 6.32 -1.74 -12.07
C ASP A 194 7.79 -1.60 -11.67
N LEU A 195 8.14 -2.19 -10.52
CA LEU A 195 9.52 -2.17 -10.01
C LEU A 195 10.49 -2.99 -10.87
N LYS A 196 10.00 -3.79 -11.82
CA LYS A 196 10.84 -4.52 -12.79
C LYS A 196 11.14 -3.70 -14.04
N ARG A 197 10.47 -2.57 -14.24
CA ARG A 197 10.66 -1.69 -15.40
C ARG A 197 10.71 -0.23 -15.00
N THR A 198 11.84 0.17 -14.44
CA THR A 198 12.07 1.51 -13.85
C THR A 198 12.83 2.45 -14.79
N TRP A 199 12.86 2.16 -16.09
CA TRP A 199 13.59 2.92 -17.11
C TRP A 199 12.71 3.30 -18.30
N ARG A 200 13.14 4.31 -19.06
CA ARG A 200 12.45 4.79 -20.26
C ARG A 200 12.40 3.77 -21.38
N GLU A 201 11.37 3.86 -22.22
CA GLU A 201 11.31 3.07 -23.44
C GLU A 201 12.52 3.36 -24.34
N GLY A 202 13.13 2.30 -24.88
CA GLY A 202 14.36 2.40 -25.68
C GLY A 202 15.66 2.56 -24.87
N ALA A 203 15.62 2.45 -23.53
CA ALA A 203 16.84 2.51 -22.71
C ALA A 203 17.87 1.43 -23.10
N THR A 204 19.13 1.85 -23.21
CA THR A 204 20.31 1.01 -23.38
C THR A 204 20.54 0.12 -22.16
N GLY A 205 21.34 -0.95 -22.29
CA GLY A 205 21.63 -1.86 -21.18
C GLY A 205 22.17 -1.13 -19.94
N ARG A 206 23.08 -0.17 -20.14
CA ARG A 206 23.63 0.65 -19.05
C ARG A 206 22.56 1.52 -18.39
N GLU A 207 21.74 2.23 -19.17
CA GLU A 207 20.66 3.04 -18.61
C GLU A 207 19.66 2.20 -17.80
N ARG A 208 19.42 0.94 -18.20
CA ARG A 208 18.56 0.02 -17.43
C ARG A 208 19.19 -0.36 -16.09
N THR A 209 20.49 -0.67 -16.07
CA THR A 209 21.22 -0.96 -14.84
C THR A 209 21.21 0.25 -13.91
N ASP A 210 21.54 1.43 -14.42
CA ASP A 210 21.56 2.68 -13.64
C ASP A 210 20.16 2.96 -13.04
N ALA A 211 19.09 2.80 -13.83
CA ALA A 211 17.71 3.02 -13.39
C ALA A 211 17.15 1.91 -12.48
N ALA A 212 17.73 0.71 -12.48
CA ALA A 212 17.42 -0.34 -11.51
C ALA A 212 18.06 -0.05 -10.15
N GLN A 213 19.23 0.60 -10.13
CA GLN A 213 19.93 1.04 -8.93
C GLN A 213 19.33 2.32 -8.33
N ASP A 214 18.87 3.25 -9.18
CA ASP A 214 18.18 4.47 -8.76
C ASP A 214 16.84 4.63 -9.50
N ARG A 215 15.75 4.42 -8.77
CA ARG A 215 14.38 4.49 -9.33
C ARG A 215 13.83 5.91 -9.44
N SER A 216 14.64 6.93 -9.23
CA SER A 216 14.20 8.34 -9.23
C SER A 216 13.53 8.77 -10.53
N TRP A 217 13.97 8.26 -11.68
CA TRP A 217 13.30 8.50 -12.96
C TRP A 217 11.88 7.92 -12.97
N ALA A 218 11.70 6.68 -12.51
CA ALA A 218 10.40 6.02 -12.47
C ALA A 218 9.42 6.74 -11.51
N LEU A 219 9.93 7.22 -10.36
CA LEU A 219 9.14 8.07 -9.48
C LEU A 219 8.71 9.37 -10.16
N GLY A 220 9.63 10.00 -10.92
CA GLY A 220 9.31 11.19 -11.69
C GLY A 220 8.22 10.96 -12.74
N GLU A 221 8.34 9.89 -13.52
CA GLU A 221 7.33 9.51 -14.52
C GLU A 221 5.95 9.26 -13.88
N LEU A 222 5.93 8.59 -12.72
CA LEU A 222 4.69 8.34 -11.99
C LEU A 222 4.01 9.65 -11.58
N VAL A 223 4.79 10.58 -11.02
CA VAL A 223 4.31 11.91 -10.61
C VAL A 223 3.80 12.70 -11.81
N ASP A 224 4.50 12.65 -12.94
CA ASP A 224 4.21 13.52 -14.08
C ASP A 224 3.06 13.02 -14.96
N HIS A 225 2.89 11.70 -15.08
CA HIS A 225 1.91 11.11 -16.01
C HIS A 225 0.68 10.50 -15.33
N HIS A 226 0.76 10.13 -14.05
CA HIS A 226 -0.34 9.43 -13.36
C HIS A 226 -1.00 10.25 -12.24
N CYS A 227 -0.36 11.31 -11.75
CA CYS A 227 -0.92 12.19 -10.73
C CYS A 227 -1.53 13.46 -11.37
N GLN A 228 -2.64 13.95 -10.84
CA GLN A 228 -3.45 15.02 -11.44
C GLN A 228 -3.41 16.35 -10.67
N GLY A 229 -2.62 16.43 -9.61
CA GLY A 229 -2.45 17.59 -8.76
C GLY A 229 -2.10 18.85 -9.55
N SER A 230 -2.65 19.98 -9.08
CA SER A 230 -2.52 21.30 -9.73
C SER A 230 -1.09 21.82 -9.78
N ASN A 231 -0.21 21.31 -8.94
CA ASN A 231 1.21 21.59 -8.92
C ASN A 231 1.99 20.35 -8.46
N LEU A 232 3.32 20.40 -8.56
CA LEU A 232 4.21 19.29 -8.22
C LEU A 232 3.94 18.73 -6.81
N ARG A 233 3.85 19.60 -5.80
CA ARG A 233 3.61 19.19 -4.42
C ARG A 233 2.30 18.42 -4.26
N MET A 234 1.24 18.86 -4.93
CA MET A 234 -0.07 18.19 -4.88
C MET A 234 -0.03 16.82 -5.55
N ARG A 235 0.74 16.67 -6.64
CA ARG A 235 0.94 15.37 -7.30
C ARG A 235 1.72 14.41 -6.42
N GLU A 236 2.79 14.88 -5.77
CA GLU A 236 3.55 14.11 -4.80
C GLU A 236 2.69 13.69 -3.59
N PHE A 237 1.75 14.54 -3.16
CA PHE A 237 0.79 14.18 -2.12
C PHE A 237 -0.24 13.13 -2.54
N GLU A 238 -0.51 12.91 -3.82
CA GLU A 238 -1.35 11.78 -4.26
C GLU A 238 -0.66 10.44 -4.00
N ILE A 239 0.67 10.37 -4.14
CA ILE A 239 1.46 9.18 -3.81
C ILE A 239 1.36 8.89 -2.31
N LEU A 240 1.56 9.91 -1.46
CA LEU A 240 1.40 9.75 0.00
C LEU A 240 -0.04 9.44 0.40
N GLY A 241 -1.02 10.00 -0.31
CA GLY A 241 -2.43 9.71 -0.10
C GLY A 241 -2.75 8.24 -0.41
N GLU A 242 -2.15 7.66 -1.45
CA GLU A 242 -2.35 6.25 -1.77
C GLU A 242 -1.63 5.36 -0.75
N LEU A 243 -0.43 5.76 -0.29
CA LEU A 243 0.28 5.07 0.79
C LEU A 243 -0.56 5.02 2.08
N GLN A 244 -1.15 6.15 2.47
CA GLN A 244 -2.06 6.25 3.62
C GLN A 244 -3.32 5.41 3.44
N PHE A 245 -3.96 5.50 2.27
CA PHE A 245 -5.13 4.71 1.93
C PHE A 245 -4.84 3.21 2.07
N CYS A 246 -3.78 2.73 1.41
CA CYS A 246 -3.42 1.31 1.41
C CYS A 246 -3.17 0.79 2.82
N PHE A 247 -2.40 1.52 3.63
CA PHE A 247 -2.14 1.17 5.03
C PHE A 247 -3.44 0.98 5.84
N LEU A 248 -4.36 1.94 5.75
CA LEU A 248 -5.63 1.89 6.48
C LEU A 248 -6.53 0.73 6.00
N MET A 249 -6.53 0.41 4.70
CA MET A 249 -7.31 -0.71 4.16
C MET A 249 -6.72 -2.07 4.55
N VAL A 250 -5.40 -2.17 4.74
CA VAL A 250 -4.79 -3.36 5.35
C VAL A 250 -5.26 -3.51 6.80
N LEU A 251 -5.16 -2.48 7.63
CA LEU A 251 -5.54 -2.55 9.04
C LEU A 251 -7.02 -2.88 9.26
N THR A 252 -7.90 -2.27 8.48
CA THR A 252 -9.35 -2.35 8.72
C THR A 252 -10.00 -3.52 7.99
N LEU A 253 -9.59 -3.80 6.75
CA LEU A 253 -10.20 -4.83 5.91
C LEU A 253 -9.33 -6.08 5.71
N ASN A 254 -8.06 -6.07 6.12
CA ASN A 254 -7.10 -7.12 5.75
C ASN A 254 -7.01 -7.30 4.22
N ASN A 255 -6.94 -6.18 3.48
CA ASN A 255 -6.90 -6.22 2.02
C ASN A 255 -5.47 -6.47 1.50
N SER A 256 -5.24 -7.62 0.87
CA SER A 256 -3.91 -8.03 0.39
C SER A 256 -3.38 -7.18 -0.77
N SER A 257 -4.24 -6.73 -1.68
CA SER A 257 -3.83 -5.88 -2.81
C SER A 257 -3.37 -4.49 -2.34
N CYS A 258 -3.99 -3.97 -1.28
CA CYS A 258 -3.52 -2.76 -0.59
C CYS A 258 -2.16 -2.98 0.08
N LEU A 259 -1.90 -4.14 0.69
CA LEU A 259 -0.58 -4.46 1.27
C LEU A 259 0.50 -4.47 0.18
N GLU A 260 0.24 -5.14 -0.94
CA GLU A 260 1.19 -5.18 -2.06
C GLU A 260 1.43 -3.79 -2.67
N GLN A 261 0.40 -2.95 -2.76
CA GLN A 261 0.57 -1.57 -3.21
C GLN A 261 1.37 -0.73 -2.22
N TRP A 262 1.13 -0.88 -0.91
CA TRP A 262 1.92 -0.21 0.12
C TRP A 262 3.41 -0.61 0.04
N LYS A 263 3.69 -1.91 -0.12
CA LYS A 263 5.05 -2.44 -0.35
C LYS A 263 5.68 -1.87 -1.63
N ARG A 264 4.93 -1.80 -2.75
CA ARG A 264 5.42 -1.21 -4.02
C ARG A 264 5.73 0.28 -3.91
N LEU A 265 4.88 1.06 -3.25
CA LEU A 265 5.07 2.49 -3.03
C LEU A 265 6.34 2.76 -2.21
N LEU A 266 6.52 2.04 -1.10
CA LEU A 266 7.74 2.12 -0.28
C LEU A 266 8.97 1.65 -1.06
N GLY A 267 8.84 0.54 -1.80
CA GLY A 267 9.89 0.03 -2.66
C GLY A 267 10.34 1.03 -3.73
N LEU A 268 9.42 1.81 -4.31
CA LEU A 268 9.76 2.88 -5.26
C LEU A 268 10.42 4.07 -4.56
N LEU A 269 9.80 4.58 -3.49
CA LEU A 269 10.23 5.79 -2.78
C LEU A 269 11.60 5.60 -2.12
N LEU A 270 11.79 4.52 -1.35
CA LEU A 270 13.01 4.29 -0.56
C LEU A 270 14.23 3.88 -1.40
N THR A 271 14.03 3.55 -2.69
CA THR A 271 15.12 3.22 -3.64
C THR A 271 15.32 4.27 -4.74
N SER A 272 14.65 5.42 -4.63
CA SER A 272 14.84 6.57 -5.53
C SER A 272 15.86 7.54 -4.92
N ARG A 273 17.16 7.28 -5.12
CA ARG A 273 18.28 8.00 -4.50
C ARG A 273 18.29 9.50 -4.85
N GLN A 274 18.35 9.84 -6.13
CA GLN A 274 18.42 11.24 -6.55
C GLN A 274 17.17 12.05 -6.14
N ALA A 275 16.00 11.40 -6.09
CA ALA A 275 14.74 12.01 -5.69
C ALA A 275 14.74 12.48 -4.22
N ILE A 276 15.56 11.90 -3.33
CA ILE A 276 15.69 12.36 -1.94
C ILE A 276 16.03 13.85 -1.89
N ARG A 277 16.97 14.28 -2.74
CA ARG A 277 17.39 15.67 -2.85
C ARG A 277 16.40 16.53 -3.63
N GLU A 278 15.94 16.03 -4.78
CA GLU A 278 15.07 16.79 -5.68
C GLU A 278 13.66 17.01 -5.12
N ARG A 279 13.22 16.11 -4.22
CA ARG A 279 11.87 16.06 -3.64
C ARG A 279 11.92 15.98 -2.12
N SER A 280 12.84 16.72 -1.48
CA SER A 280 13.11 16.64 -0.03
C SER A 280 11.85 16.73 0.85
N GLN A 281 10.89 17.59 0.49
CA GLN A 281 9.64 17.74 1.22
C GLN A 281 8.73 16.50 1.14
N LEU A 282 8.73 15.78 0.00
CA LEU A 282 8.02 14.50 -0.12
C LEU A 282 8.60 13.48 0.85
N TYR A 283 9.94 13.39 0.94
CA TYR A 283 10.62 12.43 1.83
C TYR A 283 10.44 12.75 3.31
N LEU A 284 10.50 14.03 3.69
CA LEU A 284 10.20 14.43 5.07
C LEU A 284 8.76 14.03 5.47
N GLN A 285 7.79 14.22 4.57
CA GLN A 285 6.40 13.82 4.82
C GLN A 285 6.20 12.30 4.76
N LEU A 286 6.96 11.60 3.92
CA LEU A 286 6.99 10.14 3.87
C LEU A 286 7.45 9.56 5.20
N LEU A 287 8.57 10.04 5.75
CA LEU A 287 9.11 9.55 7.01
C LEU A 287 8.12 9.79 8.16
N LYS A 288 7.57 11.00 8.29
CA LYS A 288 6.50 11.30 9.27
C LYS A 288 5.30 10.38 9.14
N THR A 289 4.86 10.12 7.91
CA THR A 289 3.75 9.22 7.64
C THR A 289 4.10 7.78 8.03
N LEU A 290 5.30 7.33 7.67
CA LEU A 290 5.76 5.98 7.95
C LEU A 290 5.97 5.75 9.45
N SER A 291 6.59 6.67 10.17
CA SER A 291 6.74 6.63 11.63
C SER A 291 5.40 6.40 12.31
N LEU A 292 4.39 7.22 11.98
CA LEU A 292 3.05 7.08 12.53
C LEU A 292 2.39 5.74 12.17
N GLN A 293 2.52 5.30 10.91
CA GLN A 293 2.00 3.99 10.48
C GLN A 293 2.64 2.84 11.26
N LEU A 294 3.96 2.89 11.49
CA LEU A 294 4.68 1.83 12.19
C LEU A 294 4.39 1.82 13.70
N THR A 295 4.07 2.95 14.33
CA THR A 295 3.51 2.98 15.69
C THR A 295 2.20 2.20 15.78
N HIS A 296 1.33 2.33 14.77
CA HIS A 296 0.11 1.51 14.70
C HIS A 296 0.41 0.03 14.42
N CYS A 297 1.48 -0.29 13.68
CA CYS A 297 1.92 -1.67 13.54
C CYS A 297 2.40 -2.29 14.87
N ALA A 298 3.07 -1.53 15.73
CA ALA A 298 3.53 -2.03 17.03
C ALA A 298 2.38 -2.27 18.03
N SER A 299 1.37 -1.40 18.01
CA SER A 299 0.24 -1.42 18.96
C SER A 299 -0.89 -2.39 18.59
N MET A 300 -1.05 -2.67 17.29
CA MET A 300 -2.06 -3.60 16.78
C MET A 300 -1.41 -4.96 16.55
N GLU A 301 -2.17 -6.06 16.50
CA GLU A 301 -1.66 -7.39 16.09
C GLU A 301 -1.26 -7.41 14.60
N ALA A 302 -0.33 -6.55 14.20
CA ALA A 302 0.04 -6.20 12.83
C ALA A 302 0.95 -7.25 12.18
N SER A 303 0.68 -8.52 12.48
CA SER A 303 1.24 -9.69 11.78
C SER A 303 1.13 -9.58 10.25
N MET A 304 0.16 -8.80 9.75
CA MET A 304 -0.08 -8.55 8.33
C MET A 304 1.05 -7.78 7.61
N PHE A 305 1.90 -7.04 8.32
CA PHE A 305 2.96 -6.22 7.71
C PHE A 305 4.34 -6.86 7.76
N ASP A 306 4.44 -8.10 8.25
CA ASP A 306 5.69 -8.88 8.33
C ASP A 306 6.78 -8.21 9.21
N MET A 307 6.40 -7.31 10.12
CA MET A 307 7.33 -6.52 10.95
C MET A 307 8.18 -7.38 11.90
N HIS A 308 7.67 -8.54 12.28
CA HIS A 308 8.35 -9.50 13.16
C HIS A 308 9.07 -10.62 12.41
N GLU A 309 9.11 -10.58 11.07
CA GLU A 309 9.85 -11.56 10.29
C GLU A 309 11.36 -11.46 10.56
N ALA A 310 12.04 -12.59 10.55
CA ALA A 310 13.49 -12.64 10.72
C ALA A 310 14.17 -11.76 9.66
N GLY A 311 15.02 -10.84 10.09
CA GLY A 311 15.65 -9.85 9.20
C GLY A 311 14.82 -8.59 8.95
N GLY A 312 13.67 -8.41 9.61
CA GLY A 312 12.84 -7.22 9.51
C GLY A 312 12.00 -7.14 8.23
N GLY A 313 11.68 -8.31 7.66
CA GLY A 313 10.85 -8.47 6.47
C GLY A 313 11.35 -7.65 5.28
N PHE A 314 10.42 -7.17 4.45
CA PHE A 314 10.76 -6.41 3.24
C PHE A 314 11.22 -4.96 3.53
N LEU A 315 10.86 -4.40 4.70
CA LEU A 315 11.02 -2.96 4.95
C LEU A 315 12.40 -2.61 5.51
N LYS A 316 12.95 -3.43 6.40
CA LYS A 316 14.28 -3.20 6.98
C LYS A 316 15.37 -3.00 5.91
N PRO A 317 15.54 -3.86 4.87
CA PRO A 317 16.55 -3.62 3.84
C PRO A 317 16.31 -2.32 3.06
N LEU A 318 15.05 -1.96 2.78
CA LEU A 318 14.73 -0.68 2.11
C LEU A 318 15.14 0.54 2.94
N LEU A 319 14.92 0.51 4.26
CA LEU A 319 15.32 1.60 5.16
C LEU A 319 16.84 1.70 5.29
N ARG A 320 17.55 0.57 5.34
CA ARG A 320 19.03 0.55 5.32
C ARG A 320 19.58 1.16 4.04
N ARG A 321 19.01 0.78 2.89
CA ARG A 321 19.39 1.38 1.60
C ARG A 321 19.05 2.86 1.52
N PHE A 322 17.91 3.27 2.05
CA PHE A 322 17.54 4.69 2.14
C PHE A 322 18.56 5.48 2.97
N LYS A 323 18.95 4.96 4.15
CA LYS A 323 19.99 5.56 5.00
C LYS A 323 21.31 5.73 4.24
N LYS A 324 21.79 4.67 3.60
CA LYS A 324 23.02 4.69 2.77
C LYS A 324 22.93 5.77 1.69
N ASN A 325 21.81 5.85 0.97
CA ASN A 325 21.58 6.86 -0.06
C ASN A 325 21.54 8.30 0.51
N LEU A 326 20.98 8.49 1.71
CA LEU A 326 20.92 9.79 2.39
C LEU A 326 22.32 10.24 2.88
N ASP A 327 23.12 9.31 3.39
CA ASP A 327 24.47 9.53 3.89
C ASP A 327 25.44 9.97 2.78
N GLU A 328 25.21 9.56 1.53
CA GLU A 328 26.02 9.96 0.36
C GLU A 328 25.86 11.44 -0.03
N PHE A 329 24.82 12.12 0.43
CA PHE A 329 24.62 13.53 0.14
C PHE A 329 25.21 14.43 1.22
N ASP A 330 25.82 15.54 0.79
CA ASP A 330 26.20 16.63 1.69
C ASP A 330 25.18 17.78 1.67
N GLY A 331 25.07 18.49 2.79
CA GLY A 331 24.44 19.82 2.87
C GLY A 331 23.32 19.94 3.91
N LYS A 332 23.05 21.17 4.33
CA LYS A 332 22.06 21.46 5.39
C LYS A 332 20.60 21.16 5.03
N TRP A 333 20.31 20.94 3.75
CA TRP A 333 18.95 20.69 3.27
C TRP A 333 18.38 19.35 3.76
N LYS A 334 19.24 18.39 4.13
CA LYS A 334 18.85 17.07 4.64
C LYS A 334 18.67 17.02 6.15
N SER A 335 18.99 18.09 6.90
CA SER A 335 18.94 18.09 8.37
C SER A 335 17.57 17.64 8.92
N ASP A 336 16.47 18.17 8.39
CA ASP A 336 15.13 17.79 8.85
C ASP A 336 14.78 16.33 8.49
N ILE A 337 15.35 15.78 7.42
CA ILE A 337 15.14 14.39 6.99
C ILE A 337 15.98 13.45 7.87
N GLU A 338 17.23 13.84 8.16
CA GLU A 338 18.12 13.09 9.05
C GLU A 338 17.54 13.02 10.46
N GLU A 339 17.08 14.13 11.02
CA GLU A 339 16.44 14.17 12.35
C GLU A 339 15.21 13.25 12.41
N GLU A 340 14.29 13.37 11.44
CA GLU A 340 13.11 12.50 11.38
C GLU A 340 13.46 11.02 11.17
N PHE A 341 14.51 10.72 10.39
CA PHE A 341 14.96 9.35 10.16
C PHE A 341 15.65 8.76 11.40
N GLU A 342 16.42 9.56 12.14
CA GLU A 342 17.01 9.18 13.42
C GLU A 342 15.92 8.82 14.44
N GLU A 343 14.88 9.65 14.58
CA GLU A 343 13.73 9.34 15.44
C GLU A 343 13.03 8.03 15.04
N LEU A 344 12.83 7.81 13.73
CA LEU A 344 12.28 6.55 13.21
C LEU A 344 13.19 5.36 13.54
N GLN A 345 14.51 5.51 13.38
CA GLN A 345 15.48 4.46 13.66
C GLN A 345 15.48 4.09 15.16
N GLU A 346 15.43 5.07 16.05
CA GLU A 346 15.35 4.85 17.50
C GLU A 346 14.08 4.08 17.87
N PHE A 347 12.94 4.47 17.31
CA PHE A 347 11.67 3.77 17.49
C PHE A 347 11.75 2.31 17.00
N LEU A 348 12.28 2.08 15.79
CA LEU A 348 12.42 0.75 15.21
C LEU A 348 13.36 -0.16 16.01
N GLN A 349 14.43 0.41 16.58
CA GLN A 349 15.32 -0.31 17.48
C GLN A 349 14.60 -0.70 18.78
N GLN A 350 13.81 0.20 19.36
CA GLN A 350 13.10 -0.05 20.63
C GLN A 350 11.98 -1.07 20.47
N GLU A 351 11.15 -0.95 19.44
CA GLU A 351 9.96 -1.78 19.27
C GLU A 351 10.25 -3.11 18.56
N PHE A 352 11.13 -3.10 17.56
CA PHE A 352 11.38 -4.27 16.71
C PHE A 352 12.80 -4.81 16.79
N ASN A 353 13.70 -4.17 17.56
CA ASN A 353 15.12 -4.52 17.64
C ASN A 353 15.81 -4.50 16.25
N TRP A 354 15.44 -3.53 15.42
CA TRP A 354 16.00 -3.36 14.08
C TRP A 354 17.22 -2.43 14.08
N GLU A 355 18.41 -3.01 13.95
CA GLU A 355 19.62 -2.24 13.67
C GLU A 355 19.72 -1.92 12.17
N LEU A 356 19.77 -0.62 11.83
CA LEU A 356 19.89 -0.14 10.45
C LEU A 356 21.33 0.23 10.05
N ASP A 357 22.26 0.26 11.00
CA ASP A 357 23.67 0.54 10.76
C ASP A 357 24.44 -0.70 10.28
N ASP A 358 25.44 -0.48 9.42
CA ASP A 358 26.27 -1.53 8.81
C ASP A 358 27.36 -2.07 9.75
N SER A 359 27.15 -2.09 11.07
CA SER A 359 28.21 -2.42 12.05
C SER A 359 28.54 -3.92 12.17
N TYR A 360 28.14 -4.76 11.22
CA TYR A 360 28.58 -6.15 11.18
C TYR A 360 29.87 -6.32 10.36
N VAL A 361 30.79 -7.12 10.90
CA VAL A 361 32.01 -7.52 10.19
C VAL A 361 31.61 -8.42 9.03
N LYS A 362 31.49 -7.84 7.82
CA LYS A 362 31.18 -8.58 6.58
C LYS A 362 32.22 -9.65 6.26
N ARG A 363 33.49 -9.38 6.61
CA ARG A 363 34.62 -10.30 6.44
C ARG A 363 35.68 -10.01 7.50
N GLY A 364 36.08 -11.02 8.26
CA GLY A 364 37.06 -10.85 9.33
C GLY A 364 37.71 -12.15 9.78
N MET A 365 38.95 -12.07 10.25
CA MET A 365 39.65 -13.20 10.87
C MET A 365 39.18 -13.32 12.32
N LEU A 366 38.51 -14.42 12.66
CA LEU A 366 38.11 -14.75 14.01
C LEU A 366 39.11 -15.76 14.59
N GLU A 367 39.72 -15.43 15.73
CA GLU A 367 40.62 -16.35 16.43
C GLU A 367 39.80 -17.18 17.44
N LEU A 368 39.74 -18.49 17.21
CA LEU A 368 39.02 -19.44 18.06
C LEU A 368 39.76 -19.67 19.39
N GLU A 369 39.10 -20.31 20.36
CA GLU A 369 39.68 -20.57 21.69
C GLU A 369 40.94 -21.44 21.66
N ASP A 370 41.19 -22.14 20.56
CA ASP A 370 42.40 -22.95 20.31
C ASP A 370 43.52 -22.20 19.56
N GLY A 371 43.31 -20.91 19.24
CA GLY A 371 44.25 -20.06 18.52
C GLY A 371 44.20 -20.21 16.99
N GLU A 372 43.25 -20.98 16.45
CA GLU A 372 43.05 -21.08 15.00
C GLU A 372 42.36 -19.80 14.46
N ARG A 373 42.93 -19.21 13.42
CA ARG A 373 42.34 -18.05 12.74
C ARG A 373 41.48 -18.51 11.58
N VAL A 374 40.18 -18.38 11.74
CA VAL A 374 39.19 -18.71 10.72
C VAL A 374 38.74 -17.42 10.05
N GLU A 375 38.83 -17.37 8.72
CA GLU A 375 38.22 -16.30 7.94
C GLU A 375 36.70 -16.51 7.95
N MET A 376 35.99 -15.64 8.66
CA MET A 376 34.53 -15.65 8.70
C MET A 376 34.02 -14.80 7.53
N ASP A 377 33.37 -15.46 6.59
CA ASP A 377 32.57 -14.83 5.53
C ASP A 377 31.10 -15.11 5.86
N MET A 378 30.37 -14.08 6.31
CA MET A 378 28.93 -14.22 6.50
C MET A 378 28.30 -14.25 5.11
N ASN A 379 28.02 -15.46 4.61
CA ASN A 379 27.21 -15.70 3.41
C ASN A 379 25.72 -15.33 3.64
N GLY A 380 25.47 -14.12 4.13
CA GLY A 380 24.25 -13.37 3.87
C GLY A 380 24.65 -12.29 2.88
N ALA A 381 24.77 -12.66 1.60
CA ALA A 381 24.90 -11.69 0.53
C ALA A 381 23.71 -10.75 0.64
N ASP A 382 23.94 -9.52 1.10
CA ASP A 382 23.03 -8.43 0.77
C ASP A 382 22.96 -8.45 -0.77
N GLU A 383 21.80 -8.75 -1.35
CA GLU A 383 21.55 -8.55 -2.79
C GLU A 383 21.88 -7.10 -3.23
N ASP A 384 21.98 -6.17 -2.26
CA ASP A 384 22.40 -4.78 -2.44
C ASP A 384 23.94 -4.55 -2.50
N ASP A 385 24.78 -5.56 -2.21
CA ASP A 385 26.25 -5.50 -2.39
C ASP A 385 26.70 -6.00 -3.77
N GLU A 386 25.77 -6.33 -4.66
CA GLU A 386 26.05 -6.32 -6.10
C GLU A 386 26.28 -4.86 -6.52
N THR A 387 27.51 -4.39 -6.36
CA THR A 387 28.04 -3.11 -6.86
C THR A 387 28.01 -3.02 -8.39
N GLY A 388 27.02 -3.59 -9.09
CA GLY A 388 26.90 -3.54 -10.55
C GLY A 388 28.08 -4.15 -11.32
N GLU A 389 29.13 -4.64 -10.65
CA GLU A 389 30.33 -5.21 -11.27
C GLU A 389 30.02 -6.54 -11.99
N TYR A 390 28.87 -7.15 -11.69
CA TYR A 390 28.37 -8.38 -12.30
C TYR A 390 27.04 -8.18 -13.05
N ALA A 391 26.68 -6.95 -13.45
CA ALA A 391 25.59 -6.77 -14.41
C ALA A 391 25.97 -7.42 -15.76
N PRO A 392 25.16 -8.31 -16.35
CA PRO A 392 25.49 -8.94 -17.63
C PRO A 392 25.57 -7.87 -18.74
N THR A 393 26.79 -7.58 -19.18
CA THR A 393 27.03 -6.66 -20.30
C THR A 393 26.51 -7.27 -21.59
N VAL A 394 25.49 -6.68 -22.19
CA VAL A 394 25.07 -7.03 -23.55
C VAL A 394 26.17 -6.54 -24.51
N VAL A 395 27.00 -7.48 -24.98
CA VAL A 395 28.04 -7.19 -25.97
C VAL A 395 27.39 -7.11 -27.35
N GLU A 396 27.34 -5.91 -27.94
CA GLU A 396 27.00 -5.77 -29.36
C GLU A 396 28.14 -6.34 -30.21
N LEU A 397 27.91 -7.55 -30.74
CA LEU A 397 28.87 -8.21 -31.61
C LEU A 397 28.86 -7.55 -32.99
N SER A 398 30.03 -7.10 -33.46
CA SER A 398 30.19 -6.73 -34.87
C SER A 398 29.83 -7.90 -35.80
N ALA A 399 29.43 -7.60 -37.03
CA ALA A 399 29.07 -8.64 -38.02
C ALA A 399 30.17 -9.70 -38.21
N SER A 400 31.44 -9.31 -38.06
CA SER A 400 32.60 -10.21 -38.05
C SER A 400 32.64 -11.13 -36.81
N GLN A 401 32.40 -10.60 -35.62
CA GLN A 401 32.39 -11.37 -34.37
C GLN A 401 31.21 -12.35 -34.30
N MET A 402 30.05 -11.95 -34.83
CA MET A 402 28.86 -12.81 -34.94
C MET A 402 29.11 -14.01 -35.87
N LYS A 403 29.91 -13.81 -36.93
CA LYS A 403 30.29 -14.86 -37.89
C LYS A 403 31.29 -15.87 -37.31
N GLU A 404 32.10 -15.44 -36.35
CA GLU A 404 33.09 -16.27 -35.67
C GLU A 404 32.45 -17.17 -34.60
N LEU A 405 31.48 -16.64 -33.84
CA LEU A 405 30.65 -17.40 -32.89
C LEU A 405 29.81 -18.48 -33.57
N ARG A 406 29.22 -18.17 -34.74
CA ARG A 406 28.52 -19.18 -35.55
C ARG A 406 29.46 -20.26 -36.10
N ARG A 407 30.77 -19.99 -36.20
CA ARG A 407 31.78 -20.94 -36.69
C ARG A 407 32.25 -21.89 -35.58
N SER A 408 32.19 -21.48 -34.32
CA SER A 408 32.54 -22.33 -33.16
C SER A 408 31.46 -23.37 -32.87
N ASP A 409 30.18 -23.04 -33.04
CA ASP A 409 29.08 -24.02 -32.82
C ASP A 409 29.09 -25.16 -33.84
N VAL A 410 29.61 -24.92 -35.05
CA VAL A 410 29.71 -25.93 -36.11
C VAL A 410 30.84 -26.95 -35.85
N ARG A 411 31.77 -26.67 -34.93
CA ARG A 411 32.89 -27.60 -34.62
C ARG A 411 32.58 -28.66 -33.57
N GLN A 412 31.44 -28.60 -32.88
CA GLN A 412 31.05 -29.58 -31.87
C GLN A 412 29.91 -30.53 -32.28
N GLY A 413 29.49 -30.52 -33.56
CA GLY A 413 28.43 -31.38 -34.09
C GLY A 413 28.88 -32.32 -35.21
N GLY A 414 29.98 -33.07 -35.02
CA GLY A 414 30.44 -34.07 -35.98
C GLY A 414 29.93 -35.47 -35.65
N GLY A 415 28.77 -35.87 -36.20
CA GLY A 415 28.15 -37.17 -35.91
C GLY A 415 27.05 -37.64 -36.87
N ALA A 416 27.38 -37.76 -38.16
CA ALA A 416 26.88 -38.74 -39.14
C ALA A 416 25.44 -38.68 -39.75
N ARG A 417 25.47 -38.69 -41.10
CA ARG A 417 24.51 -39.18 -42.13
C ARG A 417 23.35 -38.24 -42.52
N ALA A 418 23.42 -37.58 -43.69
CA ALA A 418 23.11 -38.07 -45.06
C ALA A 418 21.61 -38.33 -45.24
N ALA A 419 20.87 -37.81 -46.22
CA ALA A 419 21.17 -37.39 -47.59
C ALA A 419 20.23 -36.22 -47.99
N GLU A 420 20.62 -35.36 -48.96
CA GLU A 420 19.97 -35.17 -50.29
C GLU A 420 18.51 -34.68 -50.20
N GLU A 421 18.01 -33.65 -50.88
CA GLU A 421 18.39 -32.78 -52.00
C GLU A 421 17.35 -31.63 -51.93
N ASP A 422 17.79 -30.37 -52.01
CA ASP A 422 17.56 -29.45 -53.14
C ASP A 422 16.11 -28.98 -53.40
N GLU A 423 16.03 -27.64 -53.40
CA GLU A 423 15.15 -26.75 -54.19
C GLU A 423 13.62 -26.91 -54.11
N GLU A 424 12.94 -25.86 -53.65
CA GLU A 424 12.07 -25.06 -54.53
C GLU A 424 11.52 -23.81 -53.81
N ASP A 425 11.86 -22.65 -54.37
CA ASP A 425 11.01 -21.46 -54.29
C ASP A 425 9.65 -21.79 -54.92
N ALA A 426 8.55 -21.61 -54.18
CA ALA A 426 7.22 -21.44 -54.79
C ALA A 426 6.22 -20.78 -53.81
N ASP A 427 5.95 -19.52 -54.10
CA ASP A 427 4.65 -18.85 -54.11
C ASP A 427 3.67 -18.95 -52.91
N LEU A 428 3.51 -17.75 -52.32
CA LEU A 428 2.26 -17.22 -51.82
C LEU A 428 1.15 -17.36 -52.88
N ASP A 429 0.09 -18.10 -52.58
CA ASP A 429 -1.31 -17.62 -52.65
C ASP A 429 -2.31 -18.78 -52.51
N ASP A 430 -3.39 -18.48 -51.81
CA ASP A 430 -4.64 -19.24 -51.70
C ASP A 430 -4.64 -20.49 -50.80
N MET A 431 -5.41 -20.42 -49.69
CA MET A 431 -6.50 -21.37 -49.39
C MET A 431 -7.10 -21.13 -47.99
N ASP A 432 -8.23 -20.41 -48.03
CA ASP A 432 -9.51 -20.69 -47.37
C ASP A 432 -9.72 -20.49 -45.86
N THR A 433 -10.69 -19.60 -45.64
CA THR A 433 -11.57 -19.43 -44.49
C THR A 433 -12.35 -20.70 -44.10
N ARG A 434 -12.17 -21.15 -42.85
CA ARG A 434 -13.19 -21.63 -41.88
C ARG A 434 -12.55 -22.56 -40.85
N TYR A 435 -12.49 -22.12 -39.59
CA TYR A 435 -13.31 -22.61 -38.49
C TYR A 435 -13.05 -21.78 -37.23
#